data_AF-A0A2V6A227-F1
#
_entry.id   AF-A0A2V6A227-F1
#
_cell.length_a   1.000
_cell.length_b   1.000
_cell.length_c   1.000
_cell.angle_alpha   90.00
_cell.angle_beta   90.00
_cell.angle_gamma   90.00
#
_symmetry.space_group_name_H-M   'P 1'
#
loop_
_entity.id
_entity.type
_entity.pdbx_description
1 polymer ?
#
loop_
_entity_poly.entity_id
_entity_poly.type
_entity_poly.pdbx_seq_one_letter_code
_entity_poly.pdbx_strand_id
1 'polypeptide(L)'
;MTCSGGQVLFIEEGNYGKVRLDGLAVAGMAQSPAGQSMMESYGNWKFAYLYVDDKANPDQRKALEAIAGAVLQPGASKKTEIRYVPITRKIEGKEHQITIGQYGTFHGHLIEGGMGGTPKIVNPPGADPIHHEYWQGQTSKMTYNDAEQNWSWDNSNYMFGTFTVDNVQYEKFTAGLAQKMAEMKGQKTP
;
A
#
# COMPACT_ATOMS: atom_id res chain seq x y z
N MET A 1 -18.98 -6.36 7.28
CA MET A 1 -17.50 -6.31 7.44
C MET A 1 -16.94 -5.37 6.38
N THR A 2 -16.04 -4.45 6.73
CA THR A 2 -15.29 -3.61 5.77
C THR A 2 -13.90 -4.20 5.55
N CYS A 3 -13.28 -3.91 4.41
CA CYS A 3 -11.84 -4.09 4.24
C CYS A 3 -11.17 -2.75 4.59
N SER A 4 -10.31 -2.76 5.60
CA SER A 4 -9.65 -1.56 6.12
C SER A 4 -8.18 -1.86 6.36
N GLY A 5 -7.29 -0.94 6.00
CA GLY A 5 -5.88 -1.14 6.24
C GLY A 5 -5.03 -0.10 5.55
N GLY A 6 -3.73 -0.39 5.51
CA GLY A 6 -2.77 0.45 4.85
C GLY A 6 -1.59 -0.32 4.29
N GLN A 7 -0.86 0.39 3.46
CA GLN A 7 0.40 -0.06 2.88
C GLN A 7 1.40 1.08 2.97
N VAL A 8 2.67 0.75 3.23
CA VAL A 8 3.75 1.72 3.36
C VAL A 8 4.93 1.27 2.51
N LEU A 9 5.38 2.16 1.64
CA LEU A 9 6.51 1.94 0.75
C LEU A 9 7.71 2.72 1.29
N PHE A 10 8.80 2.00 1.54
CA PHE A 10 10.08 2.59 1.89
C PHE A 10 11.00 2.49 0.68
N ILE A 11 11.49 3.62 0.19
CA ILE A 11 12.41 3.70 -0.94
C ILE A 11 13.82 3.64 -0.36
N GLU A 12 14.48 2.49 -0.50
CA GLU A 12 15.87 2.35 -0.05
C GLU A 12 16.78 3.15 -0.98
N GLU A 13 16.68 2.90 -2.29
CA GLU A 13 17.36 3.65 -3.35
C GLU A 13 16.42 3.84 -4.55
N GLY A 14 16.44 5.02 -5.17
CA GLY A 14 15.65 5.26 -6.39
C GLY A 14 15.48 6.72 -6.76
N ASN A 15 14.85 6.96 -7.91
CA ASN A 15 14.62 8.29 -8.44
C ASN A 15 13.29 8.40 -9.21
N TYR A 16 12.78 9.62 -9.30
CA TYR A 16 11.73 9.99 -10.23
C TYR A 16 12.28 11.04 -11.19
N GLY A 17 12.53 10.63 -12.44
CA GLY A 17 13.31 11.45 -13.38
C GLY A 17 14.69 11.75 -12.79
N LYS A 18 15.00 13.03 -12.54
CA LYS A 18 16.28 13.45 -11.93
C LYS A 18 16.24 13.61 -10.41
N VAL A 19 15.08 13.43 -9.78
CA VAL A 19 14.89 13.64 -8.35
C VAL A 19 15.21 12.35 -7.60
N ARG A 20 16.22 12.39 -6.73
CA ARG A 20 16.61 11.25 -5.86
C ARG A 20 15.66 11.11 -4.68
N LEU A 21 15.25 9.87 -4.38
CA LEU A 21 14.23 9.56 -3.38
C LEU A 21 14.72 8.60 -2.29
N ASP A 22 16.02 8.32 -2.26
CA ASP A 22 16.65 7.43 -1.29
C ASP A 22 16.27 7.76 0.16
N GLY A 23 15.94 6.72 0.90
CA GLY A 23 15.51 6.78 2.28
C GLY A 23 14.13 7.37 2.51
N LEU A 24 13.40 7.87 1.50
CA LEU A 24 12.06 8.44 1.65
C LEU A 24 10.97 7.36 1.69
N ALA A 25 9.76 7.75 2.11
CA ALA A 25 8.62 6.84 2.17
C ALA A 25 7.31 7.51 1.74
N VAL A 26 6.34 6.66 1.36
CA VAL A 26 4.94 7.03 1.19
C VAL A 26 4.04 5.96 1.79
N ALA A 27 2.86 6.34 2.26
CA ALA A 27 1.86 5.42 2.76
C ALA A 27 0.48 5.72 2.22
N GLY A 28 -0.36 4.69 2.16
CA GLY A 28 -1.77 4.80 1.82
C GLY A 28 -2.64 4.14 2.88
N MET A 29 -3.73 4.80 3.27
CA MET A 29 -4.76 4.28 4.18
C MET A 29 -6.12 4.34 3.51
N ALA A 30 -6.87 3.24 3.58
CA ALA A 30 -8.14 3.15 2.90
C ALA A 30 -9.14 2.24 3.61
N GLN A 31 -10.43 2.43 3.28
CA GLN A 31 -11.51 1.58 3.73
C GLN A 31 -12.57 1.39 2.65
N SER A 32 -12.93 0.14 2.36
CA SER A 32 -14.07 -0.20 1.49
C SER A 32 -15.42 0.10 2.16
N PRO A 33 -16.51 0.22 1.38
CA PRO A 33 -17.86 0.12 1.91
C PRO A 33 -18.11 -1.21 2.64
N ALA A 34 -19.07 -1.20 3.57
CA ALA A 34 -19.42 -2.42 4.29
C ALA A 34 -20.00 -3.48 3.33
N GLY A 35 -19.52 -4.72 3.44
CA GLY A 35 -20.01 -5.85 2.66
C GLY A 35 -19.50 -5.92 1.22
N GLN A 36 -18.53 -5.08 0.84
CA GLN A 36 -17.93 -5.10 -0.49
C GLN A 36 -16.41 -5.26 -0.40
N SER A 37 -15.83 -6.02 -1.33
CA SER A 37 -14.38 -6.08 -1.49
C SER A 37 -13.81 -4.74 -1.98
N MET A 38 -12.51 -4.53 -1.79
CA MET A 38 -11.80 -3.34 -2.30
C MET A 38 -11.95 -3.22 -3.82
N MET A 39 -11.85 -4.34 -4.55
CA MET A 39 -11.95 -4.34 -6.01
C MET A 39 -13.37 -4.05 -6.52
N GLU A 40 -14.40 -4.66 -5.93
CA GLU A 40 -15.80 -4.43 -6.34
C GLU A 40 -16.25 -2.99 -6.09
N SER A 41 -15.65 -2.33 -5.09
CA SER A 41 -16.02 -0.98 -4.65
C SER A 41 -15.06 0.10 -5.13
N TYR A 42 -14.19 -0.19 -6.09
CA TYR A 42 -13.23 0.79 -6.61
C TYR A 42 -13.94 2.05 -7.10
N GLY A 43 -13.48 3.21 -6.64
CA GLY A 43 -14.09 4.54 -6.90
C GLY A 43 -15.15 4.95 -5.88
N ASN A 44 -15.59 4.02 -5.02
CA ASN A 44 -16.59 4.21 -3.98
C ASN A 44 -16.06 3.85 -2.58
N TRP A 45 -14.74 3.76 -2.38
CA TRP A 45 -14.19 3.59 -1.04
C TRP A 45 -14.57 4.77 -0.15
N LYS A 46 -14.74 4.51 1.14
CA LYS A 46 -15.12 5.53 2.12
C LYS A 46 -14.08 6.63 2.24
N PHE A 47 -12.80 6.26 2.12
CA PHE A 47 -11.66 7.16 1.98
C PHE A 47 -10.46 6.44 1.38
N ALA A 48 -9.54 7.21 0.81
CA ALA A 48 -8.20 6.77 0.40
C ALA A 48 -7.22 7.93 0.63
N TYR A 49 -6.53 7.93 1.78
CA TYR A 49 -5.63 9.00 2.20
C TYR A 49 -4.18 8.61 1.90
N LEU A 50 -3.39 9.59 1.47
CA LEU A 50 -1.97 9.44 1.22
C LEU A 50 -1.16 10.18 2.27
N TYR A 51 -0.04 9.60 2.65
CA TYR A 51 0.93 10.19 3.55
C TYR A 51 2.28 10.21 2.86
N VAL A 52 2.90 11.36 2.86
CA VAL A 52 4.20 11.62 2.26
C VAL A 52 5.18 11.98 3.37
N ASP A 53 6.37 11.40 3.31
CA ASP A 53 7.41 11.65 4.30
C ASP A 53 7.76 13.15 4.38
N ASP A 54 7.67 13.74 5.57
CA ASP A 54 7.84 15.18 5.77
C ASP A 54 9.28 15.66 5.54
N LYS A 55 10.25 14.75 5.63
CA LYS A 55 11.67 15.02 5.30
C LYS A 55 11.91 15.28 3.82
N ALA A 56 10.97 14.93 2.95
CA ALA A 56 11.06 15.20 1.53
C ALA A 56 11.02 16.71 1.25
N ASN A 57 11.93 17.19 0.40
CA ASN A 57 11.91 18.55 -0.12
C ASN A 57 10.77 18.75 -1.15
N PRO A 58 10.48 19.98 -1.62
CA PRO A 58 9.36 20.23 -2.52
C PRO A 58 9.35 19.42 -3.82
N ASP A 59 10.51 19.15 -4.43
CA ASP A 59 10.60 18.36 -5.66
C ASP A 59 10.42 16.87 -5.39
N GLN A 60 10.97 16.40 -4.26
CA GLN A 60 10.77 15.03 -3.78
C GLN A 60 9.30 14.79 -3.43
N ARG A 61 8.60 15.74 -2.80
CA ARG A 61 7.16 15.61 -2.48
C ARG A 61 6.33 15.40 -3.75
N LYS A 62 6.52 16.23 -4.78
CA LYS A 62 5.83 16.07 -6.07
C LYS A 62 6.11 14.70 -6.70
N ALA A 63 7.36 14.23 -6.63
CA ALA A 63 7.74 12.92 -7.13
C ALA A 63 7.07 11.78 -6.34
N LEU A 64 7.06 11.87 -5.01
CA LEU A 64 6.42 10.89 -4.13
C LEU A 64 4.90 10.87 -4.30
N GLU A 65 4.26 12.03 -4.47
CA GLU A 65 2.83 12.14 -4.78
C GLU A 65 2.49 11.50 -6.13
N ALA A 66 3.33 11.67 -7.15
CA ALA A 66 3.13 11.02 -8.44
C ALA A 66 3.24 9.49 -8.34
N ILE A 67 4.27 8.99 -7.64
CA ILE A 67 4.43 7.56 -7.36
C ILE A 67 3.23 7.03 -6.58
N ALA A 68 2.86 7.69 -5.48
CA ALA A 68 1.72 7.32 -4.65
C ALA A 68 0.41 7.32 -5.46
N GLY A 69 0.22 8.29 -6.35
CA GLY A 69 -0.93 8.34 -7.25
C GLY A 69 -1.01 7.14 -8.19
N ALA A 70 0.14 6.64 -8.65
CA ALA A 70 0.21 5.48 -9.54
C ALA A 70 0.01 4.15 -8.80
N VAL A 71 0.59 4.00 -7.60
CA VAL A 71 0.71 2.68 -6.94
C VAL A 71 -0.19 2.50 -5.71
N LEU A 72 -0.64 3.59 -5.08
CA LEU A 72 -1.48 3.55 -3.88
C LEU A 72 -2.97 3.82 -4.15
N GLN A 73 -3.32 4.04 -5.42
CA GLN A 73 -4.70 4.11 -5.94
C GLN A 73 -5.63 5.10 -5.20
N PRO A 74 -5.24 6.37 -4.96
CA PRO A 74 -6.12 7.34 -4.31
C PRO A 74 -7.45 7.54 -5.05
N GLY A 75 -7.47 7.36 -6.38
CA GLY A 75 -8.69 7.43 -7.20
C GLY A 75 -9.76 6.38 -6.88
N ALA A 76 -9.49 5.44 -5.97
CA ALA A 76 -10.47 4.51 -5.45
C ALA A 76 -11.52 5.15 -4.53
N SER A 77 -11.32 6.42 -4.11
CA SER A 77 -12.28 7.18 -3.32
C SER A 77 -12.45 8.61 -3.86
N LYS A 78 -13.61 9.22 -3.61
CA LYS A 78 -13.81 10.67 -3.75
C LYS A 78 -13.30 11.45 -2.53
N LYS A 79 -13.06 10.76 -1.41
CA LYS A 79 -12.56 11.33 -0.17
C LYS A 79 -11.07 11.01 -0.03
N THR A 80 -10.24 11.91 -0.54
CA THR A 80 -8.79 11.77 -0.58
C THR A 80 -8.14 12.99 0.05
N GLU A 81 -7.11 12.77 0.86
CA GLU A 81 -6.25 13.82 1.38
C GLU A 81 -4.79 13.39 1.26
N ILE A 82 -3.89 14.37 1.16
CA ILE A 82 -2.44 14.16 1.22
C ILE A 82 -1.94 14.85 2.48
N ARG A 83 -1.15 14.13 3.28
CA ARG A 83 -0.59 14.61 4.54
C ARG A 83 0.93 14.45 4.53
N TYR A 84 1.64 15.44 5.04
CA TYR A 84 3.09 15.40 5.20
C TYR A 84 3.41 15.12 6.67
N VAL A 85 4.01 13.96 6.95
CA VAL A 85 4.29 13.48 8.30
C VAL A 85 5.56 12.65 8.33
N PRO A 86 6.22 12.51 9.49
CA PRO A 86 7.36 11.60 9.59
C PRO A 86 6.89 10.16 9.42
N ILE A 87 7.52 9.42 8.51
CA ILE A 87 7.25 7.99 8.29
C ILE A 87 8.51 7.20 8.64
N THR A 88 8.39 6.28 9.60
CA THR A 88 9.54 5.53 10.12
C THR A 88 9.30 4.04 10.09
N ARG A 89 10.38 3.27 9.91
CA ARG A 89 10.42 1.81 10.01
C ARG A 89 11.50 1.39 11.00
N LYS A 90 11.17 0.42 11.85
CA LYS A 90 12.12 -0.26 12.73
C LYS A 90 11.85 -1.75 12.66
N ILE A 91 12.88 -2.55 12.40
CA ILE A 91 12.80 -4.01 12.42
C ILE A 91 13.74 -4.49 13.53
N GLU A 92 13.18 -5.05 14.59
CA GLU A 92 13.92 -5.56 15.76
C GLU A 92 13.53 -7.01 16.04
N GLY A 93 14.48 -7.92 15.90
CA GLY A 93 14.19 -9.35 15.99
C GLY A 93 13.15 -9.76 14.97
N LYS A 94 12.01 -10.29 15.43
CA LYS A 94 10.88 -10.67 14.57
C LYS A 94 9.87 -9.53 14.34
N GLU A 95 9.95 -8.45 15.12
CA GLU A 95 8.92 -7.42 15.15
C GLU A 95 9.26 -6.28 14.20
N HIS A 96 8.31 -5.96 13.32
CA HIS A 96 8.37 -4.86 12.38
C HIS A 96 7.45 -3.76 12.89
N GLN A 97 7.98 -2.56 13.09
CA GLN A 97 7.25 -1.40 13.59
C GLN A 97 7.32 -0.28 12.56
N ILE A 98 6.16 0.24 12.17
CA ILE A 98 6.02 1.36 11.26
C ILE A 98 5.16 2.43 11.92
N THR A 99 5.54 3.69 11.77
CA THR A 99 4.78 4.84 12.25
C THR A 99 4.49 5.79 11.09
N ILE A 100 3.26 6.30 11.06
CA ILE A 100 2.81 7.35 10.13
C ILE A 100 2.45 8.57 10.99
N GLY A 101 3.46 9.36 11.34
CA GLY A 101 3.36 10.51 12.24
C GLY A 101 2.47 10.25 13.46
N GLN A 102 1.57 11.18 13.70
CA GLN A 102 0.56 11.09 14.76
C GLN A 102 -0.70 10.30 14.39
N TYR A 103 -0.78 9.78 13.15
CA TYR A 103 -2.01 9.23 12.58
C TYR A 103 -2.11 7.72 12.63
N GLY A 104 -0.98 7.01 12.77
CA GLY A 104 -1.04 5.57 12.80
C GLY A 104 0.25 4.86 13.15
N THR A 105 0.10 3.60 13.54
CA THR A 105 1.21 2.72 13.90
C THR A 105 0.83 1.28 13.54
N PHE A 106 1.77 0.58 12.90
CA PHE A 106 1.62 -0.77 12.37
C PHE A 106 2.75 -1.61 12.93
N HIS A 107 2.39 -2.57 13.76
CA HIS A 107 3.30 -3.57 14.27
C HIS A 107 2.87 -4.93 13.75
N GLY A 108 3.85 -5.74 13.35
CA GLY A 108 3.59 -7.10 12.92
C GLY A 108 4.87 -7.91 12.82
N HIS A 109 4.71 -9.18 12.53
CA HIS A 109 5.80 -10.12 12.35
C HIS A 109 5.42 -11.15 11.30
N LEU A 110 6.43 -11.75 10.69
CA LEU A 110 6.27 -12.85 9.76
C LEU A 110 5.84 -14.12 10.51
N ILE A 111 4.90 -14.87 9.93
CA ILE A 111 4.46 -16.15 10.50
C ILE A 111 5.43 -17.27 10.11
N GLU A 112 5.53 -18.28 10.98
CA GLU A 112 6.36 -19.44 10.73
C GLU A 112 5.61 -20.49 9.90
N GLY A 113 6.27 -21.03 8.89
CA GLY A 113 5.75 -22.13 8.08
C GLY A 113 5.83 -23.47 8.84
N GLY A 114 4.97 -24.42 8.47
CA GLY A 114 4.86 -25.71 9.19
C GLY A 114 6.12 -26.59 9.21
N MET A 115 7.14 -26.27 8.41
CA MET A 115 8.44 -26.95 8.40
C MET A 115 9.62 -25.97 8.59
N GLY A 116 9.34 -24.82 9.22
CA GLY A 116 10.29 -23.70 9.34
C GLY A 116 10.22 -22.73 8.16
N GLY A 117 10.94 -21.62 8.28
CA GLY A 117 10.91 -20.51 7.33
C GLY A 117 9.61 -19.69 7.39
N THR A 118 9.45 -18.75 6.45
CA THR A 118 8.25 -17.90 6.37
C THR A 118 7.47 -18.19 5.08
N PRO A 119 6.14 -18.41 5.15
CA PRO A 119 5.30 -18.58 3.97
C PRO A 119 5.38 -17.37 3.04
N LYS A 120 5.49 -17.63 1.73
CA LYS A 120 5.56 -16.62 0.68
C LYS A 120 4.44 -16.86 -0.33
N ILE A 121 3.76 -15.79 -0.72
CA ILE A 121 2.80 -15.79 -1.83
C ILE A 121 3.50 -15.22 -3.05
N VAL A 122 3.34 -15.88 -4.20
CA VAL A 122 3.89 -15.46 -5.49
C VAL A 122 2.75 -15.39 -6.51
N ASN A 123 2.72 -14.29 -7.26
CA ASN A 123 1.71 -13.98 -8.27
C ASN A 123 0.25 -14.10 -7.79
N PRO A 124 -0.15 -13.41 -6.69
CA PRO A 124 -1.53 -13.43 -6.21
C PRO A 124 -2.50 -12.78 -7.21
N PRO A 125 -3.82 -13.03 -7.07
CA PRO A 125 -4.83 -12.30 -7.81
C PRO A 125 -4.66 -10.78 -7.64
N GLY A 126 -4.61 -10.05 -8.76
CA GLY A 126 -4.42 -8.60 -8.74
C GLY A 126 -2.98 -8.13 -8.48
N ALA A 127 -2.00 -9.03 -8.53
CA ALA A 127 -0.58 -8.70 -8.44
C ALA A 127 -0.18 -7.58 -9.41
N ASP A 128 0.30 -6.48 -8.85
CA ASP A 128 0.99 -5.41 -9.58
C ASP A 128 2.52 -5.60 -9.43
N PRO A 129 3.35 -4.75 -10.06
CA PRO A 129 4.80 -4.88 -10.00
C PRO A 129 5.42 -4.83 -8.58
N ILE A 130 4.79 -4.16 -7.60
CA ILE A 130 5.32 -4.09 -6.22
C ILE A 130 4.69 -5.14 -5.30
N HIS A 131 3.63 -5.81 -5.74
CA HIS A 131 2.91 -6.86 -5.01
C HIS A 131 3.01 -8.25 -5.69
N HIS A 132 3.94 -8.44 -6.63
CA HIS A 132 4.09 -9.71 -7.35
C HIS A 132 4.53 -10.88 -6.46
N GLU A 133 5.16 -10.59 -5.32
CA GLU A 133 5.41 -11.56 -4.25
C GLU A 133 5.55 -10.88 -2.90
N TYR A 134 5.19 -11.59 -1.83
CA TYR A 134 5.36 -11.12 -0.45
C TYR A 134 5.33 -12.28 0.54
N TRP A 135 5.98 -12.07 1.68
CA TRP A 135 5.88 -12.93 2.85
C TRP A 135 4.64 -12.62 3.66
N GLN A 136 4.05 -13.67 4.23
CA GLN A 136 2.88 -13.56 5.09
C GLN A 136 3.27 -13.41 6.55
N GLY A 137 2.45 -12.65 7.25
CA GLY A 137 2.60 -12.38 8.67
C GLY A 137 1.28 -12.04 9.33
N GLN A 138 1.39 -11.66 10.60
CA GLN A 138 0.28 -11.23 11.42
C GLN A 138 0.60 -9.90 12.09
N THR A 139 -0.40 -9.03 12.22
CA THR A 139 -0.27 -7.80 12.99
C THR A 139 -0.31 -8.11 14.49
N SER A 140 0.60 -7.49 15.24
CA SER A 140 0.58 -7.48 16.70
C SER A 140 -0.12 -6.24 17.25
N LYS A 141 -0.13 -5.14 16.47
CA LYS A 141 -0.88 -3.91 16.77
C LYS A 141 -1.07 -3.10 15.50
N MET A 142 -2.26 -2.56 15.32
CA MET A 142 -2.57 -1.59 14.27
C MET A 142 -3.47 -0.51 14.84
N THR A 143 -2.99 0.73 14.84
CA THR A 143 -3.76 1.90 15.26
C THR A 143 -3.82 2.92 14.15
N TYR A 144 -4.97 3.56 13.98
CA TYR A 144 -5.16 4.63 13.00
C TYR A 144 -6.23 5.62 13.46
N ASN A 145 -5.90 6.91 13.56
CA ASN A 145 -6.74 7.96 14.14
C ASN A 145 -6.92 9.15 13.18
N ASP A 146 -7.20 8.86 11.91
CA ASP A 146 -7.44 9.88 10.89
C ASP A 146 -8.60 9.49 9.95
N ALA A 147 -8.98 10.36 9.02
CA ALA A 147 -10.13 10.16 8.11
C ALA A 147 -11.46 9.87 8.83
N GLU A 148 -11.67 10.48 10.00
CA GLU A 148 -12.80 10.22 10.91
C GLU A 148 -12.85 8.78 11.42
N GLN A 149 -11.71 8.10 11.45
CA GLN A 149 -11.54 6.77 12.01
C GLN A 149 -10.81 6.81 13.36
N ASN A 150 -11.00 5.76 14.15
CA ASN A 150 -10.24 5.48 15.36
C ASN A 150 -10.05 3.98 15.50
N TRP A 151 -9.22 3.41 14.62
CA TRP A 151 -8.94 1.97 14.57
C TRP A 151 -7.95 1.59 15.66
N SER A 152 -8.21 0.44 16.27
CA SER A 152 -7.28 -0.26 17.14
C SER A 152 -7.60 -1.74 17.05
N TRP A 153 -6.73 -2.51 16.40
CA TRP A 153 -6.86 -3.96 16.30
C TRP A 153 -5.51 -4.65 16.26
N ASP A 154 -5.52 -5.96 16.43
CA ASP A 154 -4.41 -6.88 16.31
C ASP A 154 -4.90 -8.15 15.57
N ASN A 155 -4.02 -9.13 15.39
CA ASN A 155 -4.35 -10.42 14.81
C ASN A 155 -4.97 -10.35 13.39
N SER A 156 -4.63 -9.31 12.62
CA SER A 156 -5.01 -9.16 11.22
C SER A 156 -3.84 -9.48 10.27
N ASN A 157 -4.10 -9.46 8.96
CA ASN A 157 -3.08 -9.77 7.96
C ASN A 157 -1.94 -8.76 7.98
N TYR A 158 -0.69 -9.26 7.99
CA TYR A 158 0.50 -8.48 7.72
C TYR A 158 1.20 -9.06 6.48
N MET A 159 1.59 -8.19 5.55
CA MET A 159 2.32 -8.56 4.35
C MET A 159 3.62 -7.78 4.33
N PHE A 160 4.71 -8.46 3.97
CA PHE A 160 6.02 -7.83 3.83
C PHE A 160 6.63 -8.25 2.50
N GLY A 161 7.15 -7.30 1.74
CA GLY A 161 7.77 -7.56 0.45
C GLY A 161 8.89 -6.56 0.19
N THR A 162 9.81 -6.97 -0.67
CA THR A 162 10.85 -6.12 -1.24
C THR A 162 10.67 -6.13 -2.74
N PHE A 163 10.92 -5.00 -3.40
CA PHE A 163 10.74 -4.90 -4.83
C PHE A 163 11.82 -4.01 -5.46
N THR A 164 12.08 -4.25 -6.73
CA THR A 164 12.78 -3.33 -7.61
C THR A 164 11.89 -3.15 -8.82
N VAL A 165 11.58 -1.90 -9.15
CA VAL A 165 10.62 -1.59 -10.20
C VAL A 165 11.01 -0.31 -10.92
N ASP A 166 10.75 -0.27 -12.22
CA ASP A 166 10.84 0.93 -13.05
C ASP A 166 9.49 1.31 -13.68
N ASN A 167 9.47 2.43 -14.39
CA ASN A 167 8.28 2.89 -15.08
C ASN A 167 7.84 1.95 -16.21
N VAL A 168 8.77 1.26 -16.89
CA VAL A 168 8.46 0.34 -18.00
C VAL A 168 7.63 -0.84 -17.49
N GLN A 169 7.99 -1.39 -16.32
CA GLN A 169 7.24 -2.46 -15.67
C GLN A 169 5.81 -2.01 -15.31
N TYR A 170 5.65 -0.80 -14.76
CA TYR A 170 4.34 -0.25 -14.42
C TYR A 170 3.49 0.10 -15.64
N GLU A 171 4.08 0.69 -16.67
CA GLU A 171 3.39 0.99 -17.94
C GLU A 171 2.85 -0.30 -18.59
N LYS A 172 3.66 -1.36 -18.61
CA LYS A 172 3.23 -2.67 -19.11
C LYS A 172 2.09 -3.26 -18.27
N PHE A 173 2.18 -3.15 -16.94
CA PHE A 173 1.13 -3.61 -16.04
C PHE A 173 -0.19 -2.84 -16.27
N THR A 174 -0.14 -1.52 -16.32
CA THR A 174 -1.32 -0.67 -16.56
C THR A 174 -1.96 -0.96 -17.92
N ALA A 175 -1.17 -1.13 -18.97
CA ALA A 175 -1.68 -1.51 -20.29
C ALA A 175 -2.37 -2.88 -20.28
N GLY A 176 -1.73 -3.88 -19.66
CA GLY A 176 -2.31 -5.22 -19.52
C GLY A 176 -3.59 -5.23 -18.69
N LEU A 177 -3.64 -4.45 -17.60
CA LEU A 177 -4.84 -4.30 -16.78
C LEU A 177 -5.97 -3.63 -17.57
N ALA A 178 -5.68 -2.56 -18.31
CA ALA A 178 -6.65 -1.86 -19.15
C ALA A 178 -7.26 -2.80 -20.22
N GLN A 179 -6.43 -3.60 -20.88
CA GLN A 179 -6.89 -4.60 -21.84
C GLN A 179 -7.82 -5.62 -21.18
N LYS A 180 -7.41 -6.20 -20.04
CA LYS A 180 -8.21 -7.20 -19.32
C LYS A 180 -9.56 -6.63 -18.84
N MET A 181 -9.57 -5.38 -18.39
CA MET A 181 -10.80 -4.68 -18.00
C MET A 181 -11.72 -4.41 -19.20
N ALA A 182 -11.17 -4.10 -20.38
CA ALA A 182 -11.95 -3.95 -21.61
C ALA A 182 -12.58 -5.28 -22.06
N GLU A 183 -11.81 -6.37 -22.01
CA GLU A 183 -12.29 -7.73 -22.31
C GLU A 183 -13.44 -8.14 -21.37
N MET A 184 -13.30 -7.91 -20.06
CA MET A 184 -14.37 -8.20 -19.08
C MET A 184 -15.63 -7.35 -19.29
N LYS A 185 -15.50 -6.11 -19.78
CA LYS A 185 -16.66 -5.28 -20.15
C LYS A 185 -17.32 -5.79 -21.44
N GLY A 186 -16.53 -6.27 -22.41
CA GLY A 186 -17.03 -6.86 -23.65
C GLY A 186 -17.66 -8.25 -23.49
N GLN A 187 -17.28 -8.99 -22.45
CA GLN A 187 -17.85 -10.30 -22.11
C GLN A 187 -19.16 -10.24 -21.31
N LYS A 188 -19.63 -9.04 -20.92
CA LYS A 188 -20.98 -8.87 -20.36
C LYS A 188 -22.05 -8.93 -21.46
N THR A 189 -22.28 -10.11 -22.03
CA THR A 189 -23.53 -10.51 -22.70
C THR A 189 -23.58 -12.04 -22.65
N PRO A 190 -24.56 -12.63 -21.94
CA PRO A 190 -25.85 -12.94 -22.56
C PRO A 190 -26.99 -12.04 -22.09
#